data_AF-A0A2M7ZU79-F1
#
_entry.id   AF-A0A2M7ZU79-F1
#
_cell.length_a   1.000
_cell.length_b   1.000
_cell.length_c   1.000
_cell.angle_alpha   90.00
_cell.angle_beta   90.00
_cell.angle_gamma   90.00
#
_symmetry.space_group_name_H-M   'P 1'
#
loop_
_entity.id
_entity.type
_entity.pdbx_description
1 polymer ?
#
loop_
_entity_poly.entity_id
_entity_poly.type
_entity_poly.pdbx_seq_one_letter_code
_entity_poly.pdbx_strand_id
1 'polypeptide(L)'
;MKKFVVLAVLLFSSVIFSQGFKFGVGGGLTMIQGPDVLTKDFSSGGIGFGGEYHVGAKAKLSLPVIPLTPIAFLNYHIMSSSEEIAGQTFEATSSILSIGAGAEWSLLPGPLSPYLALD
;
A
#
# COMPACT_ATOMS: atom_id res chain seq x y z
N MET A 1 -15.73 37.98 -20.61
CA MET A 1 -15.66 36.51 -20.76
C MET A 1 -14.33 36.03 -21.36
N LYS A 2 -13.92 36.48 -22.57
CA LYS A 2 -12.66 36.03 -23.21
C LYS A 2 -11.38 36.20 -22.36
N LYS A 3 -11.24 37.32 -21.63
CA LYS A 3 -10.10 37.56 -20.72
C LYS A 3 -10.06 36.63 -19.51
N PHE A 4 -11.23 36.16 -19.05
CA PHE A 4 -11.35 35.25 -17.90
C PHE A 4 -10.99 33.82 -18.29
N VAL A 5 -11.32 33.41 -19.53
CA VAL A 5 -10.94 32.11 -20.09
C VAL A 5 -9.42 32.00 -20.27
N VAL A 6 -8.76 33.05 -20.75
CA VAL A 6 -7.29 33.06 -20.90
C VAL A 6 -6.59 32.97 -19.54
N LEU A 7 -7.09 33.69 -18.54
CA LEU A 7 -6.55 33.62 -17.17
C LEU A 7 -6.77 32.22 -16.56
N ALA A 8 -7.95 31.63 -16.75
CA ALA A 8 -8.22 30.27 -16.30
C ALA A 8 -7.28 29.25 -16.96
N VAL A 9 -7.07 29.33 -18.28
CA VAL A 9 -6.16 28.44 -19.01
C VAL A 9 -4.71 28.57 -18.52
N LEU A 10 -4.24 29.79 -18.23
CA LEU A 10 -2.90 30.04 -17.69
C LEU A 10 -2.72 29.55 -16.24
N LEU A 11 -3.77 29.65 -15.42
CA LEU A 11 -3.76 29.13 -14.05
C LEU A 11 -3.87 27.60 -14.02
N PHE A 12 -4.64 27.00 -14.93
CA PHE A 12 -4.71 25.53 -15.03
C PHE A 12 -3.42 24.94 -15.60
N SER A 13 -2.76 25.61 -16.56
CA SER A 13 -1.49 25.11 -17.11
C SER A 13 -0.38 25.12 -16.06
N SER A 14 -0.25 26.18 -15.24
CA SER A 14 0.78 26.24 -14.18
C SER A 14 0.57 25.19 -13.08
N VAL A 15 -0.67 24.83 -12.76
CA VAL A 15 -1.00 23.76 -11.79
C VAL A 15 -0.69 22.36 -12.36
N ILE A 16 -0.79 22.14 -13.67
CA ILE A 16 -0.45 20.86 -14.31
C ILE A 16 1.06 20.56 -14.23
N PHE A 17 1.92 21.58 -14.35
CA PHE A 17 3.39 21.39 -14.34
C PHE A 17 4.01 21.22 -12.94
N SER A 18 3.23 21.37 -11.86
CA SER A 18 3.69 21.14 -10.48
C SER A 18 3.24 19.78 -9.91
N GLN A 19 2.64 18.91 -10.72
CA GLN A 19 2.25 17.57 -10.30
C GLN A 19 3.50 16.70 -10.16
N GLY A 20 3.82 16.30 -8.94
CA GLY A 20 4.99 15.48 -8.66
C GLY A 20 4.65 14.00 -8.81
N PHE A 21 5.15 13.35 -9.87
CA PHE A 21 5.12 11.90 -9.94
C PHE A 21 6.26 11.34 -9.09
N LYS A 22 5.92 10.52 -8.08
CA LYS A 22 6.91 9.89 -7.19
C LYS A 22 6.76 8.38 -7.30
N PHE A 23 7.87 7.67 -7.42
CA PHE A 23 7.91 6.21 -7.33
C PHE A 23 8.80 5.83 -6.14
N GLY A 24 8.49 4.71 -5.51
CA GLY A 24 9.27 4.19 -4.40
C GLY A 24 9.13 2.67 -4.31
N VAL A 25 10.14 2.05 -3.75
CA VAL A 25 10.09 0.66 -3.30
C VAL A 25 10.13 0.64 -1.78
N GLY A 26 9.50 -0.35 -1.17
CA GLY A 26 9.44 -0.48 0.28
C GLY A 26 9.08 -1.89 0.67
N GLY A 27 8.95 -2.09 1.97
CA GLY A 27 8.43 -3.32 2.53
C GLY A 27 7.79 -3.03 3.88
N GLY A 28 7.03 -3.99 4.37
CA GLY A 28 6.28 -3.87 5.60
C GLY A 28 5.88 -5.22 6.16
N LEU A 29 5.16 -5.16 7.28
CA LEU A 29 4.52 -6.31 7.90
C LEU A 29 3.03 -6.28 7.54
N THR A 30 2.51 -7.42 7.12
CA THR A 30 1.09 -7.65 6.83
C THR A 30 0.55 -8.53 7.93
N MET A 31 -0.50 -8.08 8.63
CA MET A 31 -1.24 -8.97 9.53
C MET A 31 -2.42 -9.56 8.79
N ILE A 32 -2.46 -10.88 8.68
CA ILE A 32 -3.59 -11.57 8.09
C ILE A 32 -4.71 -11.67 9.14
N GLN A 33 -5.77 -10.88 8.96
CA GLN A 33 -6.97 -10.92 9.80
C GLN A 33 -8.13 -11.66 9.10
N GLY A 34 -7.79 -12.57 8.18
CA GLY A 34 -8.72 -13.30 7.34
C GLY A 34 -9.46 -14.46 8.02
N PRO A 35 -10.20 -15.27 7.25
CA PRO A 35 -10.99 -16.37 7.78
C PRO A 35 -10.12 -17.36 8.57
N ASP A 36 -10.71 -17.95 9.61
CA ASP A 36 -10.09 -18.90 10.55
C ASP A 36 -9.21 -19.97 9.90
N VAL A 37 -9.51 -20.39 8.67
CA VAL A 37 -8.73 -21.38 7.92
C VAL A 37 -7.30 -20.90 7.61
N LEU A 38 -7.09 -19.60 7.45
CA LEU A 38 -5.77 -19.02 7.16
C LEU A 38 -5.03 -18.60 8.42
N THR A 39 -5.77 -18.22 9.48
CA THR A 39 -5.22 -17.55 10.67
C THR A 39 -5.09 -18.47 11.88
N LYS A 40 -5.87 -19.54 11.98
CA LYS A 40 -5.71 -20.54 13.04
C LYS A 40 -4.54 -21.45 12.75
N ASP A 41 -3.88 -21.89 13.82
CA ASP A 41 -2.83 -22.89 13.80
C ASP A 41 -3.27 -24.21 13.15
N PHE A 42 -2.32 -24.98 12.62
CA PHE A 42 -2.55 -26.29 12.01
C PHE A 42 -3.25 -27.23 12.98
N SER A 43 -2.91 -27.16 14.27
CA SER A 43 -3.53 -27.95 15.34
C SER A 43 -5.03 -27.67 15.50
N SER A 44 -5.50 -26.50 15.07
CA SER A 44 -6.91 -26.08 15.09
C SER A 44 -7.58 -26.15 13.71
N GLY A 45 -6.93 -26.75 12.71
CA GLY A 45 -7.45 -26.94 11.37
C GLY A 45 -7.24 -25.76 10.41
N GLY A 46 -6.32 -24.84 10.71
CA GLY A 46 -5.93 -23.75 9.81
C GLY A 46 -4.50 -23.88 9.28
N ILE A 47 -3.95 -22.79 8.73
CA ILE A 47 -2.60 -22.71 8.14
C ILE A 47 -1.65 -21.85 8.99
N GLY A 48 -2.17 -21.13 9.99
CA GLY A 48 -1.38 -20.39 10.98
C GLY A 48 -0.58 -19.22 10.40
N PHE A 49 -1.07 -18.55 9.35
CA PHE A 49 -0.43 -17.33 8.86
C PHE A 49 -0.73 -16.15 9.79
N GLY A 50 0.31 -15.41 10.17
CA GLY A 50 0.21 -14.34 11.14
C GLY A 50 0.71 -13.01 10.59
N GLY A 51 1.85 -12.57 11.13
CA GLY A 51 2.55 -11.35 10.71
C GLY A 51 3.59 -11.67 9.65
N GLU A 52 3.27 -11.38 8.40
CA GLU A 52 4.07 -11.78 7.24
C GLU A 52 4.71 -10.58 6.55
N TYR A 53 5.95 -10.75 6.10
CA TYR A 53 6.67 -9.68 5.41
C TYR A 53 6.17 -9.52 3.97
N HIS A 54 6.13 -8.26 3.51
CA HIS A 54 5.92 -7.96 2.10
C HIS A 54 6.96 -6.98 1.59
N VAL A 55 7.23 -7.05 0.30
CA VAL A 55 8.04 -6.09 -0.44
C VAL A 55 7.20 -5.59 -1.59
N GLY A 56 7.24 -4.28 -1.86
CA GLY A 56 6.40 -3.69 -2.87
C GLY A 56 6.97 -2.44 -3.51
N ALA A 57 6.36 -2.09 -4.63
CA ALA A 57 6.57 -0.84 -5.33
C ALA A 57 5.30 0.01 -5.23
N LYS A 58 5.49 1.32 -5.10
CA LYS A 58 4.40 2.30 -5.00
C LYS A 58 4.67 3.49 -5.91
N ALA A 59 3.65 3.88 -6.65
CA ALA A 59 3.61 5.11 -7.44
C ALA A 59 2.62 6.08 -6.81
N LYS A 60 2.98 7.36 -6.75
CA LYS A 60 2.18 8.44 -6.18
C LYS A 60 2.08 9.60 -7.15
N LEU A 61 0.90 10.18 -7.28
CA LEU A 61 0.68 11.40 -8.05
C LEU A 61 0.36 12.56 -7.09
N SER A 62 1.38 13.34 -6.74
CA SER A 62 1.25 14.46 -5.81
C SER A 62 0.65 15.68 -6.51
N LEU A 63 -0.54 16.10 -6.09
CA LEU A 63 -1.16 17.34 -6.54
C LEU A 63 -0.84 18.47 -5.54
N PRO A 64 -0.26 19.61 -5.97
CA PRO A 64 0.20 20.66 -5.06
C PRO A 64 -0.92 21.37 -4.28
N VAL A 65 -2.16 21.31 -4.76
CA VAL A 65 -3.31 22.05 -4.19
C VAL A 65 -4.19 21.16 -3.31
N ILE A 66 -4.07 19.84 -3.42
CA ILE A 66 -4.97 18.88 -2.76
C ILE A 66 -4.13 18.01 -1.81
N PRO A 67 -4.47 17.95 -0.51
CA PRO A 67 -3.71 17.15 0.45
C PRO A 67 -3.93 15.62 0.27
N LEU A 68 -4.77 15.24 -0.69
CA LEU A 68 -5.05 13.88 -1.12
C LEU A 68 -4.18 13.53 -2.32
N THR A 69 -3.32 12.54 -2.15
CA THR A 69 -2.42 12.02 -3.18
C THR A 69 -2.89 10.63 -3.59
N PRO A 70 -3.44 10.45 -4.80
CA PRO A 70 -3.75 9.12 -5.30
C PRO A 70 -2.45 8.30 -5.45
N ILE A 71 -2.53 7.05 -5.05
CA ILE A 71 -1.43 6.09 -5.10
C ILE A 71 -1.85 4.81 -5.83
N ALA A 72 -0.89 4.17 -6.46
CA ALA A 72 -1.00 2.80 -6.95
C ALA A 72 0.13 1.99 -6.35
N PHE A 73 -0.14 0.74 -5.96
CA PHE A 73 0.85 -0.11 -5.32
C PHE A 73 0.80 -1.53 -5.87
N LEU A 74 1.96 -2.17 -5.81
CA LEU A 74 2.22 -3.55 -6.18
C LEU A 74 2.99 -4.16 -5.02
N ASN A 75 2.38 -5.06 -4.26
CA ASN A 75 2.98 -5.70 -3.10
C ASN A 75 3.11 -7.21 -3.33
N TYR A 76 4.27 -7.76 -3.01
CA TYR A 76 4.52 -9.19 -2.97
C TYR A 76 4.64 -9.63 -1.52
N HIS A 77 3.65 -10.37 -1.04
CA HIS A 77 3.56 -10.90 0.32
C HIS A 77 4.16 -12.30 0.33
N ILE A 78 5.11 -12.54 1.23
CA ILE A 78 5.72 -13.86 1.45
C ILE A 78 5.19 -14.34 2.79
N MET A 79 4.41 -15.41 2.76
CA MET A 79 3.73 -15.94 3.94
C MET A 79 4.29 -17.33 4.23
N SER A 80 4.76 -17.54 5.45
CA SER A 80 5.32 -18.82 5.87
C SER A 80 4.86 -19.19 7.27
N SER A 81 4.33 -20.39 7.43
CA SER A 81 3.99 -20.95 8.73
C SER A 81 4.62 -22.32 8.90
N SER A 82 5.12 -22.60 10.10
CA SER A 82 5.72 -23.88 10.48
C SER A 82 5.22 -24.25 11.87
N GLU A 83 4.63 -25.43 12.00
CA GLU A 83 4.13 -25.96 13.27
C GLU A 83 4.49 -27.43 13.42
N GLU A 84 4.86 -27.83 14.64
CA GLU A 84 5.16 -29.22 14.97
C GLU A 84 3.92 -29.88 15.58
N ILE A 85 3.35 -30.86 14.88
CA ILE A 85 2.22 -31.66 15.37
C ILE A 85 2.67 -33.10 15.51
N ALA A 86 2.58 -33.64 16.74
CA ALA A 86 2.90 -35.02 17.07
C ALA A 86 4.30 -35.49 16.59
N GLY A 87 5.31 -34.60 16.65
CA GLY A 87 6.69 -34.90 16.25
C GLY A 87 6.96 -34.82 14.76
N GLN A 88 6.00 -34.34 13.96
CA GLN A 88 6.20 -34.01 12.54
C GLN A 88 6.06 -32.51 12.33
N THR A 89 7.04 -31.92 11.65
CA THR A 89 7.03 -30.50 11.27
C THR A 89 6.24 -30.33 9.98
N PHE A 90 5.19 -29.51 10.02
CA PHE A 90 4.41 -29.12 8.86
C PHE A 90 4.76 -27.68 8.51
N GLU A 91 5.24 -27.47 7.29
CA GLU A 91 5.57 -26.14 6.75
C GLU A 91 4.62 -25.82 5.60
N ALA A 92 3.96 -24.66 5.66
CA ALA A 92 3.22 -24.08 4.55
C ALA A 92 3.84 -22.75 4.14
N THR A 93 4.22 -22.65 2.87
CA THR A 93 4.66 -21.41 2.25
C THR A 93 3.65 -21.01 1.19
N SER A 94 3.25 -19.75 1.19
CA SER A 94 2.39 -19.18 0.15
C SER A 94 2.83 -17.76 -0.17
N SER A 95 2.62 -17.34 -1.41
CA SER A 95 2.87 -15.96 -1.81
C SER A 95 1.65 -15.34 -2.46
N ILE A 96 1.44 -14.05 -2.20
CA ILE A 96 0.35 -13.28 -2.78
C ILE A 96 0.94 -12.04 -3.45
N LEU A 97 0.62 -11.86 -4.73
CA LEU A 97 0.85 -10.60 -5.42
C LEU A 97 -0.42 -9.75 -5.32
N SER A 98 -0.34 -8.62 -4.63
CA SER A 98 -1.41 -7.65 -4.48
C SER A 98 -1.15 -6.45 -5.38
N ILE A 99 -2.18 -6.06 -6.14
CA ILE A 99 -2.18 -4.84 -6.95
C ILE A 99 -3.36 -4.02 -6.49
N GLY A 100 -3.12 -2.76 -6.14
CA GLY A 100 -4.17 -1.89 -5.65
C GLY A 100 -3.94 -0.43 -5.97
N ALA A 101 -4.98 0.35 -5.72
CA ALA A 101 -4.95 1.79 -5.83
C ALA A 101 -5.63 2.37 -4.59
N GLY A 102 -5.07 3.45 -4.08
CA GLY A 102 -5.49 4.05 -2.84
C GLY A 102 -5.30 5.56 -2.87
N ALA A 103 -5.45 6.17 -1.70
CA ALA A 103 -5.16 7.58 -1.51
C ALA A 103 -4.40 7.80 -0.21
N GLU A 104 -3.42 8.69 -0.25
CA GLU A 104 -2.68 9.15 0.92
C GLU A 104 -3.07 10.58 1.26
N TRP A 105 -3.31 10.83 2.54
CA TRP A 105 -3.48 12.17 3.08
C TRP A 105 -2.25 12.54 3.91
N SER A 106 -1.49 13.52 3.44
CA SER A 106 -0.36 14.08 4.19
C SER A 106 -0.87 14.96 5.33
N LEU A 107 -0.50 14.65 6.57
CA LEU A 107 -0.93 15.38 7.77
C LEU A 107 -0.13 16.66 8.00
N LEU A 108 1.19 16.59 7.78
CA LEU A 108 2.11 17.70 7.99
C LEU A 108 3.08 17.82 6.81
N PRO A 109 3.30 19.02 6.26
CA PRO A 109 4.31 19.25 5.24
C PRO A 109 5.72 19.27 5.88
N GLY A 110 6.67 18.53 5.33
CA GLY A 110 8.06 18.52 5.79
C GLY A 110 8.90 17.40 5.19
N PRO A 111 10.22 17.34 5.49
CA PRO A 111 11.07 16.24 5.04
C PRO A 111 10.61 14.88 5.59
N LEU A 112 10.06 14.88 6.80
CA LEU A 112 9.29 13.78 7.35
C LEU A 112 7.81 14.19 7.29
N SER A 113 7.10 13.65 6.31
CA SER A 113 5.67 13.92 6.12
C SER A 113 4.88 12.68 6.57
N PRO A 114 4.40 12.63 7.82
CA PRO A 114 3.49 11.58 8.25
C PRO A 114 2.21 11.66 7.39
N TYR A 115 1.74 10.49 6.95
CA TYR A 115 0.57 10.38 6.10
C TYR A 115 -0.34 9.26 6.58
N LEU A 116 -1.63 9.41 6.34
CA LEU A 116 -2.60 8.34 6.44
C LEU A 116 -2.83 7.78 5.04
N ALA A 117 -2.74 6.47 4.88
CA ALA A 117 -3.07 5.80 3.64
C ALA A 117 -4.39 5.05 3.81
N LEU A 118 -5.18 5.05 2.74
CA LEU A 118 -6.28 4.10 2.53
C LEU A 118 -5.97 3.37 1.24
N ASP A 119 -5.73 2.06 1.36
CA ASP A 119 -5.30 1.11 0.34
C ASP A 119 -6.29 -0.04 0.13
#